data_AF-A0A0J8UXL6-F1
#
_entry.id   AF-A0A0J8UXL6-F1
#
_cell.length_a   1.000
_cell.length_b   1.000
_cell.length_c   1.000
_cell.angle_alpha   90.00
_cell.angle_beta   90.00
_cell.angle_gamma   90.00
#
_symmetry.space_group_name_H-M   'P 1'
#
loop_
_entity.id
_entity.type
_entity.pdbx_description
1 polymer ?
#
loop_
_entity_poly.entity_id
_entity_poly.type
_entity_poly.pdbx_seq_one_letter_code
_entity_poly.pdbx_strand_id
1 'polypeptide(L)'
;MLKLFKEAKVNIRPNTSIVNISIPSPQHTHGRIEVSTQDSSSRAQVAQVGDTFANELLATQASVYCRKHKCYPRSILWRVIGADRILELRSVDLIKNIHDHQEAVNTLRLEFPDTIIPHGVAFADGDDHHGFNIFVITASKQLYTIDIRSQFFLSQSQIDRNVAKWSSSTVCWQSS
;
A
#
# COMPACT_ATOMS: atom_id res chain seq x y z
N MET A 1 24.62 -29.74 22.33
CA MET A 1 23.80 -29.05 21.31
C MET A 1 23.76 -27.57 21.68
N LEU A 2 24.62 -26.73 21.09
CA LEU A 2 24.75 -25.32 21.45
C LEU A 2 23.64 -24.51 20.77
N LYS A 3 22.74 -23.91 21.55
CA LYS A 3 21.76 -22.94 21.06
C LYS A 3 22.47 -21.61 20.88
N LEU A 4 22.84 -21.30 19.63
CA LEU A 4 23.39 -20.00 19.25
C LEU A 4 22.25 -18.99 19.24
N PHE A 5 22.16 -18.13 20.26
CA PHE A 5 21.20 -17.03 20.29
C PHE A 5 21.76 -15.89 19.44
N LYS A 6 21.12 -15.60 18.31
CA LYS A 6 21.42 -14.44 17.47
C LYS A 6 20.44 -13.32 17.83
N GLU A 7 20.95 -12.28 18.46
CA GLU A 7 20.16 -11.09 18.78
C GLU A 7 19.71 -10.37 17.50
N ALA A 8 18.43 -10.01 17.41
CA ALA A 8 17.87 -9.23 16.31
C ALA A 8 17.87 -7.75 16.70
N LYS A 9 18.78 -6.97 16.11
CA LYS A 9 18.79 -5.52 16.28
C LYS A 9 17.64 -4.90 15.46
N VAL A 10 16.61 -4.42 16.15
CA VAL A 10 15.46 -3.74 15.52
C VAL A 10 15.79 -2.27 15.33
N ASN A 11 15.76 -1.79 14.08
CA ASN A 11 15.85 -0.37 13.79
C ASN A 11 14.44 0.23 13.82
N ILE A 12 14.16 1.09 14.80
CA ILE A 12 12.82 1.68 15.02
C ILE A 12 12.61 2.94 14.16
N ARG A 13 13.66 3.44 13.48
CA ARG A 13 13.53 4.64 12.63
C ARG A 13 12.76 4.28 11.35
N PRO A 14 11.64 4.96 11.04
CA PRO A 14 10.95 4.76 9.77
C PRO A 14 11.81 5.36 8.66
N ASN A 15 12.64 4.53 8.02
CA ASN A 15 13.37 4.87 6.80
C ASN A 15 12.50 4.71 5.55
N THR A 16 11.17 4.75 5.72
CA THR A 16 10.23 4.50 4.64
C THR A 16 9.93 5.80 3.91
N SER A 17 10.38 5.91 2.66
CA SER A 17 9.87 6.91 1.73
C SER A 17 8.38 6.65 1.43
N ILE A 18 7.60 7.71 1.32
CA ILE A 18 6.18 7.60 0.93
C ILE A 18 6.07 7.82 -0.57
N VAL A 19 5.40 6.90 -1.25
CA VAL A 19 5.13 6.96 -2.69
C VAL A 19 3.64 7.08 -2.91
N ASN A 20 3.19 8.23 -3.38
CA ASN A 20 1.79 8.46 -3.76
C ASN A 20 1.54 8.03 -5.21
N ILE A 21 0.44 7.31 -5.43
CA ILE A 21 0.06 6.72 -6.72
C ILE A 21 -1.43 6.95 -6.94
N SER A 22 -1.79 7.79 -7.91
CA SER A 22 -3.19 8.03 -8.26
C SER A 22 -3.72 6.90 -9.15
N ILE A 23 -4.82 6.27 -8.74
CA ILE A 23 -5.50 5.20 -9.46
C ILE A 23 -6.41 5.82 -10.53
N PRO A 24 -6.30 5.40 -11.80
CA PRO A 24 -7.09 5.98 -12.88
C PRO A 24 -8.58 5.72 -12.68
N SER A 25 -9.39 6.74 -13.01
CA SER A 25 -10.84 6.60 -13.07
C SER A 25 -11.26 6.07 -14.45
N PRO A 26 -12.24 5.16 -14.55
CA PRO A 26 -12.78 4.73 -15.83
C PRO A 26 -13.42 5.87 -16.66
N GLN A 27 -13.74 7.02 -16.05
CA GLN A 27 -14.23 8.21 -16.73
C GLN A 27 -13.11 9.15 -17.23
N HIS A 28 -11.88 8.98 -16.75
CA HIS A 28 -10.73 9.81 -17.13
C HIS A 28 -9.53 8.92 -17.46
N THR A 29 -9.37 8.61 -18.76
CA THR A 29 -8.29 7.78 -19.33
C THR A 29 -6.88 8.37 -19.22
N HIS A 30 -6.73 9.59 -18.69
CA HIS A 30 -5.45 10.26 -18.50
C HIS A 30 -5.22 10.62 -17.03
N GLY A 31 -5.09 9.61 -16.17
CA GLY A 31 -4.54 9.78 -14.83
C GLY A 31 -3.07 10.16 -14.92
N ARG A 32 -2.75 11.45 -14.74
CA ARG A 32 -1.37 11.93 -14.62
C ARG A 32 -0.82 11.43 -13.29
N ILE A 33 0.27 10.68 -13.35
CA ILE A 33 0.92 10.11 -12.17
C ILE A 33 1.87 11.14 -11.59
N GLU A 34 1.61 11.55 -10.36
CA GLU A 34 2.53 12.34 -9.55
C GLU A 34 3.10 11.45 -8.44
N VAL A 35 4.20 10.77 -8.73
CA VAL A 35 5.02 10.15 -7.68
C VAL A 35 5.70 11.30 -6.92
N SER A 36 5.05 11.76 -5.85
CA SER A 36 5.64 12.71 -4.91
C SER A 36 6.32 11.95 -3.78
N THR A 37 7.58 12.28 -3.52
CA THR A 37 8.33 11.74 -2.36
C THR A 37 8.26 12.76 -1.25
N GLN A 38 7.63 12.40 -0.13
CA GLN A 38 7.78 13.15 1.10
C GLN A 38 8.89 12.51 1.93
N ASP A 39 9.97 13.25 2.14
CA ASP A 39 11.00 12.87 3.09
C ASP A 39 10.49 13.10 4.52
N SER A 40 10.82 12.19 5.42
CA SER A 40 10.37 12.19 6.82
C SER A 40 10.72 13.48 7.59
N SER A 41 11.67 14.26 7.07
CA SER A 41 12.14 15.56 7.58
C SER A 41 11.15 16.72 7.38
N SER A 42 10.19 16.62 6.44
CA SER A 42 9.16 17.67 6.23
C SER A 42 7.94 17.52 7.14
N ARG A 43 7.89 16.47 7.96
CA ARG A 43 6.78 16.16 8.88
C ARG A 43 6.61 17.18 10.02
N ALA A 44 7.59 18.06 10.22
CA ALA A 44 7.61 19.04 11.31
C ALA A 44 6.68 20.26 11.12
N GLN A 45 5.93 20.38 10.01
CA GLN A 45 5.09 21.57 9.75
C GLN A 45 3.57 21.34 9.69
N VAL A 46 3.07 20.13 9.94
CA VAL A 46 1.60 19.91 10.03
C VAL A 46 1.19 19.82 11.50
N ALA A 47 1.42 20.91 12.22
CA ALA A 47 0.82 21.17 13.53
C ALA A 47 -0.10 22.39 13.39
N GLN A 48 -1.06 22.33 12.46
CA GLN A 48 -2.11 23.34 12.35
C GLN A 48 -3.45 22.64 12.15
N VAL A 49 -4.24 22.69 13.23
CA VAL A 49 -5.64 22.26 13.39
C VAL A 49 -5.84 20.74 13.61
N GLY A 50 -6.40 20.35 14.76
CA GLY A 50 -6.62 18.93 15.12
C GLY A 50 -7.52 18.18 14.13
N ASP A 51 -8.45 18.89 13.48
CA ASP A 51 -9.41 18.31 12.53
C ASP A 51 -8.77 17.94 11.18
N THR A 52 -7.77 18.68 10.72
CA THR A 52 -7.05 18.35 9.47
C THR A 52 -6.18 17.10 9.69
N PHE A 53 -5.49 17.03 10.82
CA PHE A 53 -4.72 15.84 11.21
C PHE A 53 -5.61 14.60 11.29
N ALA A 54 -6.77 14.72 11.93
CA ALA A 54 -7.72 13.62 12.07
C ALA A 54 -8.17 13.09 10.70
N ASN A 55 -8.58 13.98 9.80
CA ASN A 55 -9.08 13.62 8.48
C ASN A 55 -8.00 13.07 7.54
N GLU A 56 -6.76 13.51 7.67
CA GLU A 56 -5.67 13.10 6.78
C GLU A 56 -4.98 11.81 7.24
N LEU A 57 -4.82 11.60 8.55
CA LEU A 57 -3.88 10.60 9.08
C LEU A 57 -4.51 9.51 9.94
N LEU A 58 -5.74 9.68 10.44
CA LEU A 58 -6.43 8.61 11.15
C LEU A 58 -6.94 7.59 10.14
N ALA A 59 -6.71 6.32 10.46
CA ALA A 59 -7.23 5.24 9.65
C ALA A 59 -8.66 4.92 10.07
N THR A 60 -9.57 4.92 9.11
CA THR A 60 -10.96 4.48 9.30
C THR A 60 -11.07 2.96 9.29
N GLN A 61 -10.17 2.31 8.53
CA GLN A 61 -10.06 0.87 8.41
C GLN A 61 -8.59 0.47 8.35
N ALA A 62 -8.23 -0.63 8.99
CA ALA A 62 -6.87 -1.16 8.91
C ALA A 62 -6.86 -2.65 9.27
N SER A 63 -5.89 -3.38 8.73
CA SER A 63 -5.55 -4.72 9.20
C SER A 63 -4.14 -5.08 8.73
N VAL A 64 -3.68 -6.27 9.11
CA VAL A 64 -2.43 -6.86 8.63
C VAL A 64 -2.78 -8.05 7.76
N TYR A 65 -2.32 -8.03 6.51
CA TYR A 65 -2.39 -9.16 5.60
C TYR A 65 -1.09 -9.95 5.66
N CYS A 66 -1.20 -11.25 5.93
CA CYS A 66 -0.06 -12.18 5.96
C CYS A 66 -0.11 -13.08 4.72
N ARG A 67 0.91 -13.01 3.89
CA ARG A 67 1.03 -13.82 2.66
C ARG A 67 1.28 -15.28 2.98
N LYS A 68 0.58 -16.17 2.26
CA LYS A 68 0.70 -17.62 2.34
C LYS A 68 2.08 -18.10 1.87
N HIS A 69 2.58 -17.54 0.77
CA HIS A 69 3.80 -18.01 0.10
C HIS A 69 5.09 -17.64 0.85
N LYS A 70 5.01 -16.92 1.99
CA LYS A 70 6.16 -16.44 2.78
C LYS A 70 7.24 -15.70 1.95
N CYS A 71 6.87 -15.21 0.77
CA CYS A 71 7.69 -14.33 -0.06
C CYS A 71 7.64 -12.91 0.49
N TYR A 72 8.75 -12.19 0.41
CA TYR A 72 8.84 -10.80 0.85
C TYR A 72 7.93 -9.89 0.01
N PRO A 73 7.25 -8.86 0.58
CA PRO A 73 7.02 -8.69 2.02
C PRO A 73 6.01 -9.73 2.51
N ARG A 74 6.28 -10.37 3.66
CA ARG A 74 5.44 -11.47 4.17
C ARG A 74 4.20 -10.96 4.90
N SER A 75 4.32 -9.83 5.56
CA SER A 75 3.24 -9.18 6.29
C SER A 75 3.13 -7.73 5.84
N ILE A 76 1.92 -7.34 5.43
CA ILE A 76 1.60 -6.00 4.96
C ILE A 76 0.57 -5.39 5.90
N LEU A 77 0.92 -4.27 6.53
CA LEU A 77 -0.05 -3.39 7.17
C LEU A 77 -0.74 -2.58 6.06
N TRP A 78 -2.06 -2.64 6.03
CA TRP A 78 -2.87 -1.79 5.17
C TRP A 78 -3.79 -0.91 5.99
N ARG A 79 -4.01 0.32 5.52
CA ARG A 79 -4.81 1.34 6.19
C ARG A 79 -5.58 2.16 5.16
N VAL A 80 -6.83 2.48 5.43
CA VAL A 80 -7.62 3.45 4.68
C VAL A 80 -7.55 4.78 5.44
N ILE A 81 -7.00 5.81 4.80
CA ILE A 81 -6.77 7.16 5.37
C ILE A 81 -7.21 8.25 4.37
N GLY A 82 -7.05 9.52 4.73
CA GLY A 82 -7.29 10.65 3.82
C GLY A 82 -8.74 10.71 3.36
N ALA A 83 -9.66 10.82 4.32
CA ALA A 83 -11.12 10.82 4.07
C ALA A 83 -11.59 9.65 3.19
N ASP A 84 -11.14 8.43 3.52
CA ASP A 84 -11.49 7.18 2.84
C ASP A 84 -11.04 7.05 1.38
N ARG A 85 -10.13 7.89 0.89
CA ARG A 85 -9.69 7.86 -0.52
C ARG A 85 -8.32 7.23 -0.73
N ILE A 86 -7.55 7.03 0.34
CA ILE A 86 -6.17 6.55 0.23
C ILE A 86 -6.03 5.19 0.90
N LEU A 87 -5.60 4.18 0.13
CA LEU A 87 -5.11 2.91 0.67
C LEU A 87 -3.60 2.97 0.84
N GLU A 88 -3.15 3.05 2.09
CA GLU A 88 -1.74 2.99 2.48
C GLU A 88 -1.31 1.54 2.71
N LEU A 89 -0.17 1.15 2.14
CA LEU A 89 0.44 -0.17 2.26
C LEU A 89 1.86 -0.04 2.78
N ARG A 90 2.19 -0.80 3.83
CA ARG A 90 3.53 -0.85 4.42
C ARG A 90 3.93 -2.27 4.76
N SER A 91 5.15 -2.65 4.38
CA SER A 91 5.77 -3.88 4.89
C SER A 91 6.02 -3.78 6.39
N VAL A 92 5.60 -4.78 7.16
CA VAL A 92 5.83 -4.87 8.61
C VAL A 92 6.65 -6.11 8.98
N ASP A 93 7.47 -6.57 8.04
CA ASP A 93 8.39 -7.69 8.25
C ASP A 93 9.47 -7.33 9.28
N LEU A 94 9.43 -8.02 10.43
CA LEU A 94 10.36 -7.76 11.55
C LEU A 94 11.72 -8.46 11.40
N ILE A 95 11.84 -9.43 10.50
CA ILE A 95 13.00 -10.31 10.39
C ILE A 95 13.54 -10.27 8.97
N LYS A 96 14.81 -9.93 8.79
CA LYS A 96 15.49 -10.11 7.50
C LYS A 96 15.75 -11.59 7.29
N ASN A 97 15.26 -12.16 6.19
CA ASN A 97 15.68 -13.50 5.79
C ASN A 97 17.19 -13.48 5.49
N ILE A 98 17.89 -14.59 5.72
CA ILE A 98 19.31 -14.72 5.39
C ILE A 98 19.55 -14.49 3.89
N HIS A 99 18.55 -14.79 3.07
CA HIS A 99 18.56 -14.60 1.62
C HIS A 99 18.00 -13.25 1.15
N ASP A 100 17.30 -12.50 2.02
CA ASP A 100 16.73 -11.20 1.64
C ASP A 100 17.75 -10.11 1.97
N HIS A 101 18.47 -9.66 0.94
CA HIS A 101 19.49 -8.61 1.07
C HIS A 101 18.92 -7.19 1.08
N GLN A 102 17.62 -7.02 0.81
CA GLN A 102 16.96 -5.73 0.69
C GLN A 102 15.78 -5.61 1.66
N GLU A 103 15.63 -4.43 2.25
CA GLU A 103 14.56 -4.08 3.19
C GLU A 103 13.55 -3.18 2.47
N ALA A 104 12.28 -3.21 2.89
CA ALA A 104 11.27 -2.33 2.31
C ALA A 104 11.53 -0.91 2.79
N VAL A 105 11.80 -0.04 1.84
CA VAL A 105 12.03 1.39 2.06
C VAL A 105 10.87 2.22 1.55
N ASN A 106 9.82 1.62 0.98
CA ASN A 106 8.67 2.34 0.46
C ASN A 106 7.40 2.00 1.23
N THR A 107 6.65 3.03 1.62
CA THR A 107 5.23 2.98 1.93
C THR A 107 4.47 3.43 0.69
N LEU A 108 3.57 2.60 0.17
CA LEU A 108 2.77 2.91 -1.03
C LEU A 108 1.44 3.53 -0.59
N ARG A 109 0.99 4.58 -1.27
CA ARG A 109 -0.33 5.20 -1.08
C ARG A 109 -1.06 5.21 -2.39
N LEU A 110 -2.11 4.40 -2.49
CA LEU A 110 -2.98 4.34 -3.66
C LEU A 110 -4.15 5.27 -3.44
N GLU A 111 -4.24 6.34 -4.23
CA GLU A 111 -5.30 7.35 -4.15
C GLU A 111 -6.40 7.03 -5.16
N PHE A 112 -7.62 6.82 -4.66
CA PHE A 112 -8.79 6.47 -5.47
C PHE A 112 -9.60 7.72 -5.83
N PRO A 113 -10.26 7.72 -7.00
CA PRO A 113 -11.08 8.85 -7.43
C PRO A 113 -12.34 9.05 -6.57
N ASP A 114 -12.75 8.01 -5.85
CA ASP A 114 -13.92 8.02 -4.97
C ASP A 114 -13.64 7.25 -3.69
N THR A 115 -14.48 7.42 -2.66
CA THR A 115 -14.26 6.84 -1.33
C THR A 115 -14.32 5.32 -1.36
N ILE A 116 -13.40 4.69 -0.64
CA ILE A 116 -13.37 3.25 -0.37
C ILE A 116 -14.48 2.94 0.63
N ILE A 117 -15.36 2.00 0.31
CA ILE A 117 -16.46 1.65 1.21
C ILE A 117 -15.95 0.85 2.43
N PRO A 118 -16.69 0.86 3.56
CA PRO A 118 -16.42 -0.06 4.66
C PRO A 118 -16.38 -1.52 4.21
N HIS A 119 -15.37 -2.26 4.66
CA HIS A 119 -15.09 -3.65 4.27
C HIS A 119 -14.86 -3.84 2.75
N GLY A 120 -14.60 -2.76 2.02
CA GLY A 120 -14.38 -2.76 0.58
C GLY A 120 -12.97 -3.16 0.14
N VAL A 121 -12.08 -3.56 1.06
CA VAL A 121 -10.69 -3.91 0.76
C VAL A 121 -10.46 -5.39 1.04
N ALA A 122 -9.95 -6.13 0.06
CA ALA A 122 -9.54 -7.52 0.21
C ALA A 122 -8.18 -7.77 -0.45
N PHE A 123 -7.48 -8.79 0.04
CA PHE A 123 -6.15 -9.19 -0.43
C PHE A 123 -6.17 -10.67 -0.81
N ALA A 124 -5.43 -11.02 -1.85
CA ALA A 124 -5.18 -12.41 -2.22
C ALA A 124 -3.75 -12.55 -2.75
N ASP A 125 -3.06 -13.62 -2.40
CA ASP A 125 -1.80 -13.95 -3.08
C ASP A 125 -2.08 -14.37 -4.52
N GLY A 126 -1.27 -13.88 -5.45
CA GLY A 126 -1.24 -14.39 -6.82
C GLY A 126 -0.38 -15.65 -6.91
N ASP A 127 -0.61 -16.44 -7.95
CA ASP A 127 0.11 -17.70 -8.19
C ASP A 127 1.62 -17.49 -8.42
N ASP A 128 1.99 -16.33 -8.95
CA ASP A 128 3.34 -16.04 -9.43
C ASP A 128 4.38 -15.74 -8.34
N HIS A 129 4.06 -15.88 -7.03
CA HIS A 129 4.94 -15.66 -5.87
C HIS A 129 5.55 -14.23 -5.73
N HIS A 130 5.65 -13.48 -6.81
CA HIS A 130 6.32 -12.19 -6.92
C HIS A 130 5.43 -11.00 -6.54
N GLY A 131 4.13 -11.23 -6.33
CA GLY A 131 3.18 -10.18 -5.96
C GLY A 131 1.92 -10.72 -5.29
N PHE A 132 1.00 -9.82 -5.05
CA PHE A 132 -0.32 -10.11 -4.51
C PHE A 132 -1.35 -9.16 -5.12
N ASN A 133 -2.59 -9.60 -5.15
CA ASN A 133 -3.72 -8.83 -5.63
C ASN A 133 -4.42 -8.11 -4.48
N ILE A 134 -4.85 -6.88 -4.76
CA ILE A 134 -5.71 -6.08 -3.90
C ILE A 134 -7.01 -5.82 -4.66
N PHE A 135 -8.12 -6.06 -3.99
CA PHE A 135 -9.45 -5.75 -4.49
C PHE A 135 -10.01 -4.59 -3.67
N VAL A 136 -10.45 -3.53 -4.35
CA VAL A 136 -10.98 -2.33 -3.69
C VAL A 136 -12.32 -1.95 -4.32
N ILE A 137 -13.35 -1.79 -3.49
CA ILE A 137 -14.67 -1.31 -3.91
C ILE A 137 -14.85 0.15 -3.45
N THR A 138 -15.28 1.00 -4.37
CA THR A 138 -15.57 2.42 -4.09
C THR A 138 -17.07 2.73 -4.06
N ALA A 139 -17.44 3.89 -3.53
CA ALA A 139 -18.84 4.36 -3.45
C ALA A 139 -19.50 4.48 -4.83
N SER A 140 -18.73 4.77 -5.87
CA SER A 140 -19.13 4.73 -7.29
C SER A 140 -19.41 3.33 -7.85
N LYS A 141 -19.42 2.30 -6.99
CA LYS A 141 -19.68 0.89 -7.36
C LYS A 141 -18.66 0.34 -8.36
N GLN A 142 -17.42 0.83 -8.29
CA GLN A 142 -16.31 0.31 -9.07
C GLN A 142 -15.53 -0.69 -8.23
N LEU A 143 -15.22 -1.84 -8.83
CA LEU A 143 -14.26 -2.81 -8.31
C LEU A 143 -12.92 -2.60 -9.01
N TYR A 144 -11.91 -2.25 -8.23
CA TYR A 144 -10.53 -2.17 -8.65
C TYR A 144 -9.82 -3.48 -8.34
N THR A 145 -9.10 -4.02 -9.32
CA THR A 145 -8.19 -5.15 -9.15
C THR A 145 -6.77 -4.67 -9.43
N ILE A 146 -5.92 -4.77 -8.42
CA ILE A 146 -4.60 -4.15 -8.40
C ILE A 146 -3.54 -5.21 -8.07
N ASP A 147 -2.62 -5.46 -9.00
CA ASP A 147 -1.45 -6.31 -8.81
C ASP A 147 -0.31 -5.48 -8.21
N ILE A 148 0.10 -5.82 -6.99
CA ILE A 148 1.24 -5.21 -6.32
C ILE A 148 2.41 -6.17 -6.34
N ARG A 149 3.46 -5.80 -7.07
CA ARG A 149 4.73 -6.52 -7.08
C ARG A 149 5.53 -6.21 -5.83
N SER A 150 6.16 -7.24 -5.28
CA SER A 150 7.01 -7.15 -4.07
C SER A 150 8.14 -6.13 -4.22
N GLN A 151 8.66 -5.98 -5.45
CA GLN A 151 9.71 -5.03 -5.80
C GLN A 151 9.30 -3.56 -5.58
N PHE A 152 8.00 -3.23 -5.58
CA PHE A 152 7.51 -1.87 -5.35
C PHE A 152 7.86 -1.36 -3.95
N PHE A 153 7.99 -2.28 -2.98
CA PHE A 153 8.37 -1.94 -1.60
C PHE A 153 9.88 -1.71 -1.45
N LEU A 154 10.71 -2.23 -2.37
CA LEU A 154 12.17 -2.23 -2.27
C LEU A 154 12.81 -1.01 -2.93
N SER A 155 12.28 -0.55 -4.06
CA SER A 155 12.81 0.62 -4.76
C SER A 155 11.75 1.31 -5.59
N GLN A 156 11.75 2.65 -5.55
CA GLN A 156 10.83 3.46 -6.36
C GLN A 156 11.05 3.26 -7.86
N SER A 157 12.29 2.94 -8.28
CA SER A 157 12.61 2.68 -9.69
C SER A 157 11.95 1.41 -10.24
N GLN A 158 11.48 0.51 -9.36
CA GLN A 158 10.80 -0.74 -9.74
C GLN A 158 9.29 -0.56 -9.93
N ILE A 159 8.74 0.58 -9.50
CA ILE A 159 7.31 0.89 -9.63
C ILE A 159 7.03 1.19 -11.10
N ASP A 160 6.19 0.35 -11.72
CA ASP A 160 5.82 0.57 -13.12
C ASP A 160 4.94 1.83 -13.19
N ARG A 161 5.45 2.85 -13.87
CA ARG A 161 4.77 4.13 -14.09
C ARG A 161 3.54 3.99 -15.00
N ASN A 162 3.29 2.84 -15.59
CA ASN A 162 2.04 2.59 -16.29
C ASN A 162 1.07 1.83 -15.37
N VAL A 163 0.33 2.57 -14.55
CA VAL A 163 -0.66 2.02 -13.59
C VAL A 163 -1.70 1.14 -14.29
N ALA A 164 -2.08 1.45 -15.52
CA ALA A 164 -3.07 0.68 -16.27
C ALA A 164 -2.61 -0.77 -16.58
N LYS A 165 -1.30 -1.08 -16.48
CA LYS A 165 -0.81 -2.46 -16.64
C LYS A 165 -1.09 -3.35 -15.44
N TRP A 166 -1.15 -2.77 -14.25
CA TRP A 166 -1.25 -3.51 -12.98
C TRP A 166 -2.47 -3.10 -12.16
N SER A 167 -3.32 -2.21 -12.68
CA SER A 167 -4.59 -1.82 -12.08
C SER A 167 -5.67 -1.81 -13.16
N SER A 168 -6.75 -2.54 -12.92
CA SER A 168 -7.96 -2.55 -13.75
C SER A 168 -9.18 -2.21 -12.91
N SER A 169 -10.23 -1.70 -13.54
CA SER A 169 -11.50 -1.43 -12.87
C SER A 169 -12.68 -2.00 -13.67
N THR A 170 -13.74 -2.39 -12.97
CA THR A 170 -14.99 -2.88 -13.57
C THR A 170 -16.17 -2.47 -12.69
N VAL A 171 -17.31 -2.19 -13.31
CA VAL A 171 -18.53 -1.82 -12.59
C VAL A 171 -19.12 -3.05 -11.90
N CYS A 172 -19.42 -2.95 -10.61
CA CYS A 172 -20.17 -3.99 -9.89
C CYS A 172 -21.60 -4.06 -10.44
N TRP A 173 -22.02 -5.25 -10.89
CA TRP A 173 -23.36 -5.48 -11.43
C TRP A 173 -24.46 -5.03 -10.47
N GLN A 174 -25.45 -4.30 -10.98
CA GLN A 174 -26.71 -4.05 -10.28
C GLN A 174 -27.66 -5.21 -10.59
N SER A 175 -28.09 -5.97 -9.59
CA SER A 175 -29.34 -6.72 -9.76
C SER A 175 -30.47 -5.70 -9.83
N SER A 176 -31.23 -5.75 -10.92
CA SER A 176 -32.47 -4.98 -11.09
C SER A 176 -33.53 -5.38 -10.08
#